data_AF-A0A352PNC9-F1
#
_entry.id   AF-A0A352PNC9-F1
#
_cell.length_a   1.000
_cell.length_b   1.000
_cell.length_c   1.000
_cell.angle_alpha   90.00
_cell.angle_beta   90.00
_cell.angle_gamma   90.00
#
_symmetry.space_group_name_H-M   'P 1'
#
loop_
_entity.id
_entity.type
_entity.pdbx_description
1 polymer ?
#
loop_
_entity_poly.entity_id
_entity_poly.type
_entity_poly.pdbx_seq_one_letter_code
_entity_poly.pdbx_strand_id
1 'polypeptide(L)'
;MHKFDFSFLKSMMVPTSFLDLTNTIYALRKEEELIKGTYPNIFTNLQKIAIVQSVKGSNAIEGIVTTDKRIEEIVNQNSSPLNHNEKEIYGYKNALNIVHTQHDNLSFEEKTILNLHQTLLSFSELPNKSVYKKQDNVIRERHADGMSFIRWMPTSAKDTDFAMKQLIFAYDDARCDSSINQLLLIPCVILDFLCIHPFD
;
A
#
# COMPACT_ATOMS: atom_id res chain seq x y z
N MET A 1 -5.12 -5.43 -24.21
CA MET A 1 -5.01 -4.60 -23.00
C MET A 1 -6.00 -5.11 -21.99
N HIS A 2 -5.58 -5.36 -20.75
CA HIS A 2 -6.46 -5.89 -19.71
C HIS A 2 -7.52 -4.85 -19.35
N LYS A 3 -8.76 -5.30 -19.09
CA LYS A 3 -9.86 -4.46 -18.62
C LYS A 3 -10.08 -4.81 -17.15
N PHE A 4 -9.73 -3.92 -16.22
CA PHE A 4 -10.12 -4.06 -14.82
C PHE A 4 -11.63 -3.88 -14.73
N ASP A 5 -12.29 -4.83 -14.08
CA ASP A 5 -13.74 -4.90 -13.94
C ASP A 5 -14.05 -5.74 -12.70
N PHE A 6 -14.50 -5.09 -11.63
CA PHE A 6 -14.76 -5.76 -10.35
C PHE A 6 -16.20 -6.26 -10.22
N SER A 7 -17.02 -6.19 -11.29
CA SER A 7 -18.40 -6.66 -11.24
C SER A 7 -18.52 -8.16 -10.94
N PHE A 8 -17.46 -8.94 -11.18
CA PHE A 8 -17.45 -10.37 -10.85
C PHE A 8 -17.65 -10.62 -9.35
N LEU A 9 -17.27 -9.67 -8.47
CA LEU A 9 -17.45 -9.79 -7.02
C LEU A 9 -18.93 -9.84 -6.61
N LYS A 10 -19.85 -9.40 -7.47
CA LYS A 10 -21.30 -9.47 -7.23
C LYS A 10 -21.83 -10.90 -7.25
N SER A 11 -21.17 -11.77 -8.00
CA SER A 11 -21.60 -13.16 -8.25
C SER A 11 -20.52 -14.18 -7.94
N MET A 12 -19.37 -13.75 -7.41
CA MET A 12 -18.25 -14.63 -7.10
C MET A 12 -18.64 -15.58 -5.98
N MET A 13 -18.50 -16.88 -6.21
CA MET A 13 -18.58 -17.86 -5.14
C MET A 13 -17.30 -17.83 -4.33
N VAL A 14 -17.40 -17.39 -3.08
CA VAL A 14 -16.30 -17.44 -2.11
C VAL A 14 -16.57 -18.54 -1.09
N PRO A 15 -15.52 -19.20 -0.56
CA PRO A 15 -15.68 -20.11 0.57
C PRO A 15 -16.36 -19.41 1.75
N THR A 16 -17.19 -20.12 2.51
CA THR A 16 -17.89 -19.55 3.69
C THR A 16 -16.91 -18.92 4.68
N SER A 17 -15.70 -19.48 4.82
CA SER A 17 -14.64 -18.92 5.66
C SER A 17 -14.25 -17.49 5.30
N PHE A 18 -14.34 -17.09 4.02
CA PHE A 18 -14.10 -15.71 3.60
C PHE A 18 -15.21 -14.79 4.07
N LEU A 19 -16.48 -15.23 3.98
CA LEU A 19 -17.62 -14.47 4.50
C LEU A 19 -17.50 -14.28 6.01
N ASP A 20 -17.19 -15.36 6.73
CA ASP A 20 -16.98 -15.33 8.19
C ASP A 20 -15.84 -14.37 8.57
N LEU A 21 -14.75 -14.37 7.81
CA LEU A 21 -13.63 -13.45 8.02
C LEU A 21 -14.07 -11.99 7.80
N THR A 22 -14.77 -11.69 6.70
CA THR A 22 -15.25 -10.31 6.46
C THR A 22 -16.22 -9.85 7.53
N ASN A 23 -17.15 -10.70 7.96
CA ASN A 23 -18.09 -10.39 9.04
C ASN A 23 -17.37 -10.12 10.37
N THR A 24 -16.36 -10.94 10.68
CA THR A 24 -15.52 -10.76 11.87
C THR A 24 -14.79 -9.43 11.84
N ILE A 25 -14.19 -9.07 10.70
CA ILE A 25 -13.50 -7.78 10.54
C ILE A 25 -14.47 -6.61 10.72
N TYR A 26 -15.66 -6.65 10.10
CA TYR A 26 -16.65 -5.58 10.29
C TYR A 26 -17.14 -5.48 11.74
N ALA A 27 -17.37 -6.60 12.41
CA ALA A 27 -17.76 -6.61 13.81
C ALA A 27 -16.68 -5.99 14.71
N LEU A 28 -15.42 -6.39 14.52
CA LEU A 28 -14.28 -5.85 15.27
C LEU A 28 -14.10 -4.35 15.03
N ARG A 29 -14.23 -3.87 13.79
CA ARG A 29 -14.15 -2.42 13.48
C ARG A 29 -15.24 -1.62 14.19
N LYS A 30 -16.47 -2.15 14.23
CA LYS A 30 -17.58 -1.49 14.92
C LYS A 30 -17.37 -1.46 16.43
N GLU A 31 -16.86 -2.54 17.00
CA GLU A 31 -16.49 -2.60 18.43
C GLU A 31 -15.34 -1.64 18.74
N GLU A 32 -14.33 -1.58 17.88
CA GLU A 32 -13.21 -0.64 17.98
C GLU A 32 -13.69 0.81 18.06
N GLU A 33 -14.61 1.22 17.18
CA GLU A 33 -15.19 2.58 17.19
C GLU A 33 -15.83 2.95 18.54
N LEU A 34 -16.51 2.01 19.18
CA LEU A 34 -17.14 2.20 20.49
C LEU A 34 -16.11 2.31 21.62
N ILE A 35 -15.11 1.42 21.63
CA ILE A 35 -14.11 1.35 22.70
C ILE A 35 -13.11 2.51 22.58
N LYS A 36 -12.78 2.95 21.37
CA LYS A 36 -11.85 4.04 21.09
C LYS A 36 -12.26 5.35 21.75
N GLY A 37 -13.55 5.65 21.81
CA GLY A 37 -14.08 6.82 22.52
C GLY A 37 -13.88 6.74 24.04
N THR A 38 -13.86 5.52 24.61
CA THR A 38 -13.73 5.27 26.06
C THR A 38 -12.27 5.29 26.51
N TYR A 39 -11.34 4.81 25.68
CA TYR A 39 -9.91 4.68 26.03
C TYR A 39 -8.97 5.41 25.04
N PRO A 40 -9.13 6.73 24.82
CA PRO A 40 -8.42 7.45 23.77
C PRO A 40 -6.88 7.41 23.92
N ASN A 41 -6.38 7.46 25.15
CA ASN A 41 -4.94 7.40 25.43
C ASN A 41 -4.34 6.01 25.12
N ILE A 42 -5.09 4.94 25.41
CA ILE A 42 -4.65 3.56 25.10
C ILE A 42 -4.57 3.40 23.58
N PHE A 43 -5.62 3.82 22.87
CA PHE A 43 -5.63 3.75 21.40
C PHE A 43 -4.53 4.58 20.75
N THR A 44 -4.25 5.77 21.27
CA THR A 44 -3.16 6.60 20.78
C THR A 44 -1.80 5.90 20.95
N ASN A 45 -1.59 5.19 22.06
CA ASN A 45 -0.36 4.42 22.28
C ASN A 45 -0.30 3.17 21.39
N LEU A 46 -1.41 2.44 21.24
CA LEU A 46 -1.49 1.29 20.32
C LEU A 46 -1.23 1.71 18.88
N GLN A 47 -1.76 2.85 18.44
CA GLN A 47 -1.52 3.40 17.12
C GLN A 47 -0.03 3.71 16.89
N LYS A 48 0.66 4.29 17.87
CA LYS A 48 2.12 4.52 17.77
C LYS A 48 2.88 3.22 17.58
N ILE A 49 2.55 2.18 18.35
CA ILE A 49 3.15 0.85 18.22
C ILE A 49 2.88 0.26 16.82
N ALA A 50 1.63 0.34 16.36
CA ALA A 50 1.23 -0.19 15.06
C ALA A 50 1.96 0.51 13.90
N ILE A 51 2.14 1.84 13.97
CA ILE A 51 2.90 2.60 12.96
C ILE A 51 4.37 2.16 12.95
N VAL A 52 5.03 2.03 14.11
CA VAL A 52 6.41 1.53 14.20
C VAL A 52 6.54 0.15 13.58
N GLN A 53 5.62 -0.77 13.91
CA GLN A 53 5.63 -2.13 13.36
C GLN A 53 5.36 -2.15 11.86
N SER A 54 4.43 -1.33 11.36
CA SER A 54 4.13 -1.22 9.93
C SER A 54 5.33 -0.68 9.13
N VAL A 55 5.98 0.36 9.64
CA VAL A 55 7.21 0.91 9.04
C VAL A 55 8.30 -0.15 8.99
N LYS A 56 8.58 -0.82 10.12
CA LYS A 56 9.61 -1.87 10.19
C LYS A 56 9.30 -3.03 9.25
N GLY A 57 8.09 -3.57 9.32
CA GLY A 57 7.69 -4.78 8.57
C GLY A 57 7.66 -4.56 7.07
N SER A 58 7.08 -3.45 6.61
CA SER A 58 6.91 -3.19 5.17
C SER A 58 8.24 -2.92 4.49
N ASN A 59 9.14 -2.16 5.12
CA ASN A 59 10.49 -1.93 4.59
C ASN A 59 11.34 -3.22 4.61
N ALA A 60 11.18 -4.07 5.63
CA ALA A 60 11.91 -5.33 5.72
C ALA A 60 11.54 -6.34 4.62
N ILE A 61 10.31 -6.29 4.09
CA ILE A 61 9.90 -7.11 2.93
C ILE A 61 10.77 -6.79 1.71
N GLU A 62 11.12 -5.51 1.53
CA GLU A 62 11.99 -5.03 0.45
C GLU A 62 13.50 -5.11 0.80
N GLY A 63 13.85 -5.74 1.93
CA GLY A 63 15.23 -5.83 2.41
C GLY A 63 15.80 -4.52 2.99
N ILE A 64 14.98 -3.49 3.15
CA ILE A 64 15.36 -2.20 3.72
C ILE A 64 15.26 -2.29 5.25
N VAL A 65 16.41 -2.40 5.90
CA VAL A 65 16.48 -2.65 7.36
C VAL A 65 17.43 -1.69 8.08
N THR A 66 17.12 -1.40 9.33
CA THR A 66 17.99 -0.76 10.35
C THR A 66 17.66 -1.35 11.73
N THR A 67 18.34 -0.89 12.77
CA THR A 67 18.11 -1.35 14.15
C THR A 67 16.77 -0.87 14.72
N ASP A 68 16.18 -1.61 15.66
CA ASP A 68 14.93 -1.22 16.32
C ASP A 68 15.03 0.15 16.99
N LYS A 69 16.18 0.44 17.62
CA LYS A 69 16.47 1.76 18.20
C LYS A 69 16.37 2.87 17.15
N ARG A 70 16.93 2.66 15.96
CA ARG A 70 16.89 3.63 14.87
C ARG A 70 15.48 3.80 14.30
N ILE A 71 14.71 2.71 14.15
CA ILE A 71 13.30 2.80 13.76
C ILE A 71 12.53 3.69 14.75
N GLU A 72 12.67 3.44 16.05
CA GLU A 72 12.02 4.24 17.10
C GLU A 72 12.43 5.73 17.04
N GLU A 73 13.72 6.01 16.89
CA GLU A 73 14.26 7.37 16.76
C GLU A 73 13.72 8.11 15.52
N ILE A 74 13.58 7.41 14.39
CA ILE A 74 13.04 7.98 13.14
C ILE A 74 11.54 8.21 13.25
N VAL A 75 10.79 7.20 13.70
CA VAL A 75 9.33 7.21 13.68
C VAL A 75 8.77 8.11 14.78
N ASN A 76 9.27 7.99 16.01
CA ASN A 76 8.71 8.66 17.18
C ASN A 76 9.43 9.97 17.56
N GLN A 77 10.71 10.13 17.19
CA GLN A 77 11.50 11.32 17.54
C GLN A 77 11.85 12.20 16.33
N ASN A 78 11.43 11.82 15.13
CA ASN A 78 11.77 12.50 13.87
C ASN A 78 13.27 12.69 13.64
N SER A 79 14.10 11.76 14.14
CA SER A 79 15.55 11.83 13.96
C SER A 79 15.93 11.77 12.49
N SER A 80 16.89 12.60 12.09
CA SER A 80 17.39 12.62 10.71
C SER A 80 17.94 11.24 10.30
N PRO A 81 17.68 10.80 9.06
CA PRO A 81 18.21 9.54 8.55
C PRO A 81 19.73 9.62 8.37
N LEU A 82 20.43 8.55 8.73
CA LEU A 82 21.90 8.50 8.72
C LEU A 82 22.48 7.84 7.46
N ASN A 83 21.69 7.03 6.77
CA ASN A 83 22.12 6.27 5.60
C ASN A 83 20.96 6.10 4.60
N HIS A 84 21.23 5.42 3.48
CA HIS A 84 20.26 5.21 2.42
C HIS A 84 19.00 4.46 2.89
N ASN A 85 19.14 3.33 3.59
CA ASN A 85 18.00 2.58 4.10
C ASN A 85 17.13 3.44 5.04
N GLU A 86 17.75 4.24 5.90
CA GLU A 86 17.02 5.12 6.81
C GLU A 86 16.29 6.25 6.06
N LYS A 87 16.83 6.75 4.95
CA LYS A 87 16.14 7.74 4.10
C LYS A 87 14.84 7.14 3.53
N GLU A 88 14.87 5.90 3.08
CA GLU A 88 13.69 5.20 2.54
C GLU A 88 12.67 4.89 3.64
N ILE A 89 13.13 4.39 4.79
CA ILE A 89 12.29 4.19 5.99
C ILE A 89 11.61 5.51 6.40
N TYR A 90 12.34 6.62 6.38
CA TYR A 90 11.81 7.95 6.73
C TYR A 90 10.72 8.39 5.75
N GLY A 91 10.96 8.19 4.44
CA GLY A 91 9.98 8.47 3.40
C GLY A 91 8.71 7.62 3.54
N TYR A 92 8.85 6.33 3.81
CA TYR A 92 7.72 5.42 4.08
C TYR A 92 6.93 5.88 5.30
N LYS A 93 7.61 6.20 6.40
CA LYS A 93 6.97 6.73 7.61
C LYS A 93 6.16 8.00 7.32
N ASN A 94 6.65 8.90 6.47
CA ASN A 94 5.91 10.11 6.11
C ASN A 94 4.68 9.79 5.26
N ALA A 95 4.80 8.91 4.27
CA ALA A 95 3.66 8.48 3.44
C ALA A 95 2.59 7.79 4.29
N LEU A 96 2.99 6.89 5.19
CA LEU A 96 2.09 6.21 6.13
C LEU A 96 1.41 7.20 7.08
N ASN A 97 2.11 8.23 7.55
CA ASN A 97 1.53 9.27 8.39
C ASN A 97 0.46 10.08 7.66
N ILE A 98 0.64 10.38 6.36
CA ILE A 98 -0.41 11.01 5.54
C ILE A 98 -1.66 10.14 5.52
N VAL A 99 -1.51 8.83 5.25
CA VAL A 99 -2.65 7.90 5.25
C VAL A 99 -3.36 7.89 6.61
N HIS A 100 -2.64 7.75 7.72
CA HIS A 100 -3.29 7.71 9.04
C HIS A 100 -3.98 9.01 9.45
N THR A 101 -3.37 10.16 9.15
CA THR A 101 -3.86 11.46 9.64
C THR A 101 -4.84 12.14 8.69
N GLN A 102 -4.87 11.76 7.42
CA GLN A 102 -5.66 12.43 6.39
C GLN A 102 -6.57 11.48 5.60
N HIS A 103 -6.74 10.21 6.01
CA HIS A 103 -7.55 9.22 5.28
C HIS A 103 -8.94 9.73 4.86
N ASP A 104 -9.63 10.50 5.70
CA ASP A 104 -10.96 11.06 5.38
C ASP A 104 -10.96 12.00 4.17
N ASN A 105 -9.81 12.60 3.86
CA ASN A 105 -9.63 13.54 2.75
C ASN A 105 -8.87 12.92 1.57
N LEU A 106 -8.43 11.66 1.68
CA LEU A 106 -7.73 10.96 0.60
C LEU A 106 -8.75 10.28 -0.31
N SER A 107 -8.66 10.59 -1.60
CA SER A 107 -9.36 9.84 -2.65
C SER A 107 -8.38 8.93 -3.38
N PHE A 108 -8.85 7.76 -3.81
CA PHE A 108 -8.07 6.87 -4.68
C PHE A 108 -8.06 7.44 -6.10
N GLU A 109 -7.17 8.39 -6.33
CA GLU A 109 -6.99 9.07 -7.62
C GLU A 109 -5.51 9.15 -7.98
N GLU A 110 -5.22 9.36 -9.26
CA GLU A 110 -3.86 9.40 -9.80
C GLU A 110 -2.97 10.39 -9.03
N LYS A 111 -3.49 11.59 -8.77
CA LYS A 111 -2.79 12.63 -8.01
C LYS A 111 -2.39 12.15 -6.61
N THR A 112 -3.30 11.51 -5.88
CA THR A 112 -3.00 10.97 -4.53
C THR A 112 -1.90 9.91 -4.61
N ILE A 113 -1.99 9.00 -5.59
CA ILE A 113 -1.02 7.91 -5.78
C ILE A 113 0.38 8.50 -6.09
N LEU A 114 0.47 9.45 -7.01
CA LEU A 114 1.72 10.12 -7.37
C LEU A 114 2.31 10.92 -6.20
N ASN A 115 1.47 11.62 -5.43
CA ASN A 115 1.91 12.36 -4.24
C ASN A 115 2.44 11.44 -3.13
N LEU A 116 1.79 10.30 -2.90
CA LEU A 116 2.26 9.29 -1.95
C LEU A 116 3.59 8.71 -2.41
N HIS A 117 3.74 8.39 -3.70
CA HIS A 117 5.00 7.94 -4.28
C HIS A 117 6.12 8.99 -4.13
N GLN A 118 5.81 10.27 -4.37
CA GLN A 118 6.76 11.36 -4.14
C GLN A 118 7.17 11.48 -2.67
N THR A 119 6.23 11.32 -1.75
CA THR A 119 6.49 11.37 -0.30
C THR A 119 7.38 10.20 0.11
N LEU A 120 7.08 9.00 -0.38
CA LEU A 120 7.87 7.78 -0.15
C LEU A 120 9.33 7.98 -0.58
N LEU A 121 9.55 8.63 -1.73
CA LEU A 121 10.89 8.88 -2.28
C LEU A 121 11.48 10.24 -1.88
N SER A 122 10.86 10.99 -0.97
CA SER A 122 11.26 12.38 -0.67
C SER A 122 12.73 12.51 -0.28
N PHE A 123 13.27 11.55 0.48
CA PHE A 123 14.67 11.53 0.91
C PHE A 123 15.59 10.66 0.04
N SER A 124 15.06 9.96 -0.97
CA SER A 124 15.89 9.18 -1.89
C SER A 124 16.61 10.11 -2.89
N GLU A 125 17.70 9.62 -3.48
CA GLU A 125 18.44 10.32 -4.54
C GLU A 125 17.90 9.97 -5.94
N LEU A 126 16.79 9.22 -6.00
CA LEU A 126 16.20 8.78 -7.26
C LEU A 126 15.58 9.96 -8.02
N PRO A 127 15.78 10.05 -9.35
CA PRO A 127 15.30 11.17 -10.15
C PRO A 127 13.78 11.11 -10.42
N ASN A 128 13.21 9.90 -10.50
CA ASN A 128 11.83 9.67 -10.89
C ASN A 128 10.91 9.65 -9.66
N LYS A 129 10.57 10.84 -9.15
CA LYS A 129 9.57 11.00 -8.08
C LYS A 129 8.27 11.48 -8.69
N SER A 130 7.13 10.95 -8.24
CA SER A 130 5.80 11.38 -8.72
C SER A 130 5.51 11.12 -10.21
N VAL A 131 6.19 10.16 -10.84
CA VAL A 131 5.98 9.81 -12.26
C VAL A 131 5.92 8.31 -12.44
N TYR A 132 5.08 7.84 -13.36
CA TYR A 132 5.10 6.45 -13.78
C TYR A 132 6.38 6.09 -14.53
N LYS A 133 6.69 4.80 -14.54
CA LYS A 133 7.86 4.24 -15.22
C LYS A 133 7.89 4.63 -16.69
N LYS A 134 9.10 4.93 -17.18
CA LYS A 134 9.35 5.28 -18.59
C LYS A 134 9.95 4.11 -19.37
N GLN A 135 10.35 3.06 -18.67
CA GLN A 135 10.92 1.84 -19.24
C GLN A 135 10.21 0.64 -18.63
N ASP A 136 10.20 -0.48 -19.36
CA ASP A 136 9.62 -1.71 -18.85
C ASP A 136 10.46 -2.23 -17.68
N ASN A 137 9.80 -2.48 -16.55
CA ASN A 137 10.37 -3.17 -15.40
C ASN A 137 10.03 -4.66 -15.47
N VAL A 138 10.80 -5.48 -14.76
CA VAL A 138 10.57 -6.93 -14.67
C VAL A 138 10.78 -7.38 -13.23
N ILE A 139 9.94 -8.30 -12.77
CA ILE A 139 10.13 -8.94 -11.47
C ILE A 139 11.05 -10.14 -11.69
N ARG A 140 12.25 -10.06 -11.10
CA ARG A 140 13.26 -11.11 -11.17
C ARG A 140 13.31 -11.87 -9.86
N GLU A 141 13.45 -13.17 -9.95
CA GLU A 141 13.87 -13.98 -8.80
C GLU A 141 15.33 -14.35 -8.98
N ARG A 142 16.07 -14.30 -7.88
CA ARG A 142 17.48 -14.72 -7.80
C ARG A 142 17.58 -15.95 -6.92
N HIS A 143 18.14 -17.02 -7.45
CA HIS A 143 18.41 -18.25 -6.71
C HIS A 143 19.72 -18.16 -5.92
N ALA A 144 19.88 -19.07 -4.94
CA ALA A 144 21.06 -19.15 -4.10
C ALA A 144 22.35 -19.48 -4.87
N ASP A 145 22.24 -20.09 -6.05
CA ASP A 145 23.34 -20.39 -6.97
C ASP A 145 23.76 -19.18 -7.84
N GLY A 146 23.07 -18.04 -7.71
CA GLY A 146 23.33 -16.81 -8.47
C GLY A 146 22.57 -16.70 -9.79
N MET A 147 21.82 -17.73 -10.21
CA MET A 147 20.97 -17.65 -11.39
C MET A 147 19.80 -16.69 -11.17
N SER A 148 19.41 -15.96 -12.21
CA SER A 148 18.25 -15.05 -12.16
C SER A 148 17.30 -15.32 -13.32
N PHE A 149 16.01 -15.36 -13.03
CA PHE A 149 14.95 -15.60 -14.02
C PHE A 149 13.87 -14.52 -13.89
N ILE A 150 13.24 -14.19 -15.02
CA ILE A 150 12.07 -13.30 -15.03
C ILE A 150 10.88 -14.12 -14.52
N ARG A 151 10.33 -13.74 -13.36
CA ARG A 151 9.13 -14.35 -12.79
C ARG A 151 7.86 -13.76 -13.38
N TRP A 152 7.87 -12.45 -13.60
CA TRP A 152 6.71 -11.72 -14.10
C TRP A 152 7.16 -10.50 -14.89
N MET A 153 6.40 -10.20 -15.94
CA MET A 153 6.55 -9.00 -16.73
C MET A 153 5.29 -8.15 -16.51
N PRO A 154 5.37 -7.08 -15.70
CA PRO A 154 4.26 -6.16 -15.47
C PRO A 154 3.78 -5.47 -16.74
N THR A 155 2.71 -4.67 -16.60
CA THR A 155 2.21 -3.82 -17.70
C THR A 155 3.34 -2.98 -18.27
N SER A 156 3.43 -2.86 -19.60
CA SER A 156 4.50 -2.10 -20.26
C SER A 156 4.44 -0.61 -19.88
N ALA A 157 5.57 0.10 -19.95
CA ALA A 157 5.64 1.53 -19.65
C ALA A 157 4.67 2.36 -20.52
N LYS A 158 4.57 2.03 -21.81
CA LYS A 158 3.64 2.70 -22.75
C LYS A 158 2.17 2.54 -22.37
N ASP A 159 1.80 1.43 -21.72
CA ASP A 159 0.41 1.09 -21.38
C ASP A 159 0.07 1.46 -19.92
N THR A 160 1.07 1.85 -19.11
CA THR A 160 0.93 2.06 -17.66
C THR A 160 -0.03 3.19 -17.32
N ASP A 161 0.09 4.34 -17.99
CA ASP A 161 -0.80 5.49 -17.78
C ASP A 161 -2.27 5.11 -18.01
N PHE A 162 -2.55 4.40 -19.12
CA PHE A 162 -3.90 3.92 -19.41
C PHE A 162 -4.37 2.90 -18.36
N ALA A 163 -3.54 1.92 -18.02
CA ALA A 163 -3.90 0.87 -17.07
C ALA A 163 -4.22 1.44 -15.69
N MET A 164 -3.44 2.40 -15.20
CA MET A 164 -3.70 3.09 -13.93
C MET A 164 -5.01 3.86 -13.95
N LYS A 165 -5.28 4.64 -15.01
CA LYS A 165 -6.56 5.36 -15.16
C LYS A 165 -7.74 4.41 -15.17
N GLN A 166 -7.64 3.31 -15.91
CA GLN A 166 -8.68 2.29 -15.99
C GLN A 166 -8.92 1.66 -14.61
N LEU A 167 -7.87 1.26 -13.88
CA LEU A 167 -7.96 0.70 -12.54
C LEU A 167 -8.63 1.67 -11.55
N ILE A 168 -8.25 2.95 -11.59
CA ILE A 168 -8.84 4.00 -10.75
C ILE A 168 -10.35 4.11 -11.01
N PHE A 169 -10.77 4.17 -12.27
CA PHE A 169 -12.19 4.23 -12.62
C PHE A 169 -12.94 2.96 -12.20
N ALA A 170 -12.38 1.78 -12.47
CA ALA A 170 -12.99 0.51 -12.08
C ALA A 170 -13.16 0.41 -10.56
N TYR A 171 -12.19 0.90 -9.79
CA TYR A 171 -12.30 0.98 -8.33
C TYR A 171 -13.37 1.95 -7.88
N ASP A 172 -13.45 3.14 -8.48
CA ASP A 172 -14.44 4.16 -8.12
C ASP A 172 -15.89 3.69 -8.37
N ASP A 173 -16.11 3.01 -9.50
CA ASP A 173 -17.38 2.37 -9.83
C ASP A 173 -17.73 1.27 -8.80
N ALA A 174 -16.75 0.40 -8.48
CA ALA A 174 -16.97 -0.75 -7.62
C ALA A 174 -17.16 -0.40 -6.14
N ARG A 175 -16.43 0.59 -5.62
CA ARG A 175 -16.51 0.98 -4.19
C ARG A 175 -17.86 1.58 -3.82
N CYS A 176 -18.55 2.19 -4.79
CA CYS A 176 -19.85 2.82 -4.62
C CYS A 176 -21.02 1.84 -4.78
N ASP A 177 -20.74 0.61 -5.22
CA ASP A 177 -21.76 -0.41 -5.45
C ASP A 177 -22.00 -1.25 -4.18
N SER A 178 -23.19 -1.12 -3.59
CA SER A 178 -23.57 -1.85 -2.37
C SER A 178 -23.64 -3.37 -2.53
N SER A 179 -23.64 -3.89 -3.77
CA SER A 179 -23.58 -5.33 -4.05
C SER A 179 -22.16 -5.90 -4.03
N ILE A 180 -21.14 -5.06 -3.90
CA ILE A 180 -19.73 -5.47 -3.81
C ILE A 180 -19.26 -5.32 -2.36
N ASN A 181 -18.77 -6.41 -1.77
CA ASN A 181 -18.16 -6.37 -0.44
C ASN A 181 -16.80 -5.67 -0.51
N GLN A 182 -16.66 -4.53 0.16
CA GLN A 182 -15.45 -3.70 0.13
C GLN A 182 -14.19 -4.42 0.62
N LEU A 183 -14.31 -5.31 1.62
CA LEU A 183 -13.16 -6.08 2.11
C LEU A 183 -12.66 -7.12 1.09
N LEU A 184 -13.52 -7.57 0.17
CA LEU A 184 -13.12 -8.43 -0.94
C LEU A 184 -12.57 -7.63 -2.13
N LEU A 185 -13.01 -6.38 -2.30
CA LEU A 185 -12.51 -5.49 -3.35
C LEU A 185 -11.06 -5.07 -3.13
N ILE A 186 -10.69 -4.71 -1.89
CA ILE A 186 -9.34 -4.23 -1.54
C ILE A 186 -8.21 -5.15 -2.07
N PRO A 187 -8.19 -6.47 -1.79
CA PRO A 187 -7.12 -7.33 -2.27
C PRO A 187 -7.08 -7.45 -3.81
N CYS A 188 -8.21 -7.35 -4.50
CA CYS A 188 -8.24 -7.35 -5.97
C CYS A 188 -7.53 -6.10 -6.53
N VAL A 189 -7.86 -4.92 -5.99
CA VAL A 189 -7.23 -3.65 -6.40
C VAL A 189 -5.73 -3.66 -6.11
N ILE A 190 -5.32 -4.19 -4.95
CA ILE A 190 -3.91 -4.33 -4.60
C ILE A 190 -3.20 -5.25 -5.59
N LEU A 191 -3.78 -6.40 -5.91
CA LEU A 191 -3.21 -7.34 -6.89
C LEU A 191 -3.07 -6.68 -8.26
N ASP A 192 -4.10 -6.00 -8.74
CA ASP A 192 -4.07 -5.32 -10.04
C ASP A 192 -3.02 -4.21 -10.08
N PHE A 193 -2.90 -3.42 -9.00
CA PHE A 193 -1.84 -2.41 -8.88
C PHE A 193 -0.44 -3.03 -8.94
N LEU A 194 -0.22 -4.17 -8.27
CA LEU A 194 1.03 -4.93 -8.32
C LEU A 194 1.30 -5.53 -9.71
N CYS A 195 0.26 -5.96 -10.43
CA CYS A 195 0.38 -6.44 -11.82
C CYS A 195 0.71 -5.31 -12.80
N ILE A 196 0.23 -4.08 -12.56
CA ILE A 196 0.65 -2.90 -13.33
C ILE A 196 2.10 -2.53 -13.01
N HIS A 197 2.46 -2.56 -11.72
CA HIS A 197 3.76 -2.13 -11.19
C HIS A 197 4.20 -0.77 -11.77
N PRO A 198 3.45 0.31 -11.46
CA PRO A 198 3.50 1.55 -12.24
C PRO A 198 4.76 2.39 -12.03
N PHE A 199 5.57 2.08 -11.01
CA PHE A 199 6.77 2.83 -10.64
C PHE A 199 8.04 2.01 -10.86
N ASP A 200 9.18 2.71 -10.91
CA ASP A 200 10.53 2.15 -11.04
C ASP A 200 11.15 1.87 -9.66
#